data_AF-A0A4Q2YRF7-F1
#
_entry.id   AF-A0A4Q2YRF7-F1
#
_cell.length_a   1.000
_cell.length_b   1.000
_cell.length_c   1.000
_cell.angle_alpha   90.00
_cell.angle_beta   90.00
_cell.angle_gamma   90.00
#
_symmetry.space_group_name_H-M   'P 1'
#
loop_
_entity.id
_entity.type
_entity.pdbx_description
1 polymer ?
#
loop_
_entity_poly.entity_id
_entity_poly.type
_entity_poly.pdbx_seq_one_letter_code
_entity_poly.pdbx_strand_id
1 'polypeptide(L)'
;MTTLLGGAPHYRLNGKLSAFTIKLGDFLEASAKSATIKRENDGPTEFALEGLNVRLGKSLEFLKPLMTLLQGFQAGGFFVRPCLPDKVEAGFEFSQSLITVGTFSIMNFDVLARLTLALNRDKSSFDFRFASAEKPFLISSAPYGGGGYAWLSASGDNGFTPNGSELQFMFGAVVAIKFGPLRGHGRVMTGFLLKQRDGALTIYGLVEAVGEGSIACFSLTISLAVTVWNDPADGSVKGQARYSVRFKVGFASVSYSFTANYTFKGGSGSRTLSMLPEVVRIAPARHTVTTTVPNRNDNWTSYIADFDLGLLGGVN
;
A
#
# COMPACT_ATOMS: atom_id res chain seq x y z
N MET A 1 42.85 39.28 24.57
CA MET A 1 42.55 37.84 24.73
C MET A 1 41.12 37.78 25.25
N THR A 2 40.13 37.67 24.36
CA THR A 2 38.71 37.79 24.71
C THR A 2 38.08 36.40 24.62
N THR A 3 37.81 35.80 25.77
CA THR A 3 37.21 34.48 25.90
C THR A 3 35.71 34.58 25.57
N LEU A 4 35.31 34.07 24.41
CA LEU A 4 33.90 33.85 24.07
C LEU A 4 33.36 32.70 24.94
N LEU A 5 32.30 32.96 25.69
CA LEU A 5 31.57 31.99 26.52
C LEU A 5 31.01 30.86 25.63
N GLY A 6 31.59 29.66 25.75
CA GLY A 6 31.19 28.45 25.02
C GLY A 6 30.00 27.73 25.64
N GLY A 7 28.81 28.33 25.56
CA GLY A 7 27.53 27.65 25.82
C GLY A 7 26.81 27.34 24.51
N ALA A 8 26.18 26.17 24.39
CA ALA A 8 25.33 25.85 23.24
C ALA A 8 24.24 26.93 23.10
N PRO A 9 23.99 27.48 21.89
CA PRO A 9 23.02 28.55 21.71
C PRO A 9 21.61 28.05 22.04
N HIS A 10 20.99 28.65 23.06
CA HIS A 10 19.58 28.45 23.37
C HIS A 10 18.72 29.36 22.51
N TYR A 11 17.78 28.78 21.75
CA TYR A 11 16.81 29.54 20.97
C TYR A 11 15.39 29.03 21.25
N ARG A 12 14.44 29.98 21.33
CA ARG A 12 13.02 29.73 21.53
C ARG A 12 12.25 30.41 20.41
N LEU A 13 11.55 29.62 19.61
CA LEU A 13 10.68 30.10 18.54
C LEU A 13 9.23 30.03 19.03
N ASN A 14 8.59 31.18 19.15
CA ASN A 14 7.17 31.31 19.45
C ASN A 14 6.50 32.09 18.32
N GLY A 15 5.74 31.39 17.49
CA GLY A 15 4.90 31.99 16.45
C GLY A 15 3.44 31.83 16.83
N LYS A 16 2.66 32.92 16.77
CA LYS A 16 1.21 32.86 16.90
C LYS A 16 0.59 33.50 15.66
N LEU A 17 -0.18 32.70 14.92
CA LEU A 17 -1.02 33.18 13.85
C LEU A 17 -2.44 33.35 14.41
N SER A 18 -2.96 34.56 14.33
CA SER A 18 -4.36 34.88 14.66
C SER A 18 -5.31 34.29 13.62
N ALA A 19 -6.62 34.47 13.82
CA ALA A 19 -7.65 33.85 13.02
C ALA A 19 -7.36 33.93 11.52
N PHE A 20 -7.29 32.77 10.87
CA PHE A 20 -6.97 32.65 9.47
C PHE A 20 -7.94 31.68 8.80
N THR A 21 -8.14 31.89 7.50
CA THR A 21 -8.93 31.01 6.66
C THR A 21 -8.09 30.64 5.45
N ILE A 22 -7.87 29.36 5.26
CA ILE A 22 -7.25 28.78 4.07
C ILE A 22 -8.37 28.34 3.15
N LYS A 23 -8.46 28.99 1.99
CA LYS A 23 -9.37 28.59 0.91
C LYS A 23 -8.56 27.90 -0.19
N LEU A 24 -8.88 26.65 -0.44
CA LEU A 24 -8.21 25.81 -1.43
C LEU A 24 -9.18 25.55 -2.57
N GLY A 25 -9.26 26.52 -3.48
CA GLY A 25 -10.25 26.54 -4.57
C GLY A 25 -11.67 26.34 -4.06
N ASP A 26 -12.46 25.58 -4.81
CA ASP A 26 -13.83 25.18 -4.43
C ASP A 26 -13.87 23.86 -3.64
N PHE A 27 -12.72 23.33 -3.24
CA PHE A 27 -12.60 21.97 -2.69
C PHE A 27 -12.65 21.97 -1.17
N LEU A 28 -11.99 22.92 -0.51
CA LEU A 28 -11.84 22.91 0.94
C LEU A 28 -11.63 24.32 1.49
N GLU A 29 -12.38 24.68 2.53
CA GLU A 29 -12.20 25.89 3.31
C GLU A 29 -11.92 25.48 4.76
N ALA A 30 -10.68 25.69 5.21
CA ALA A 30 -10.27 25.45 6.60
C ALA A 30 -10.11 26.80 7.30
N SER A 31 -10.82 27.00 8.40
CA SER A 31 -10.71 28.18 9.25
C SER A 31 -10.23 27.76 10.63
N ALA A 32 -9.34 28.54 11.23
CA ALA A 32 -8.91 28.34 12.61
C ALA A 32 -8.90 29.67 13.34
N LYS A 33 -9.20 29.66 14.64
CA LYS A 33 -9.18 30.87 15.49
C LYS A 33 -7.76 31.29 15.83
N SER A 34 -6.87 30.31 16.01
CA SER A 34 -5.45 30.56 16.21
C SER A 34 -4.63 29.33 15.77
N ALA A 35 -3.41 29.57 15.28
CA ALA A 35 -2.36 28.56 15.22
C ALA A 35 -1.18 29.03 16.07
N THR A 36 -0.63 28.13 16.87
CA THR A 36 0.56 28.41 17.69
C THR A 36 1.65 27.42 17.33
N ILE A 37 2.82 27.95 16.95
CA ILE A 37 4.05 27.20 16.72
C ILE A 37 4.95 27.49 17.92
N LYS A 38 5.36 26.44 18.63
CA LYS A 38 6.39 26.54 19.67
C LYS A 38 7.53 25.60 19.34
N ARG A 39 8.76 26.08 19.46
CA ARG A 39 9.94 25.24 19.42
C ARG A 39 10.95 25.76 20.41
N GLU A 40 11.49 24.87 21.22
CA GLU A 40 12.52 25.17 22.20
C GLU A 40 13.72 24.28 21.94
N ASN A 41 14.86 24.89 21.61
CA ASN A 41 16.10 24.20 21.21
C ASN A 41 15.86 23.21 20.05
N ASP A 42 16.64 22.11 20.01
CA ASP A 42 16.49 21.01 19.06
C ASP A 42 15.31 20.07 19.35
N GLY A 43 14.37 20.49 20.21
CA GLY A 43 13.13 19.76 20.47
C GLY A 43 12.19 19.72 19.26
N PRO A 44 11.19 18.82 19.29
CA PRO A 44 10.17 18.75 18.26
C PRO A 44 9.38 20.07 18.17
N THR A 45 9.05 20.49 16.97
CA THR A 45 8.18 21.66 16.75
C THR A 45 6.76 21.30 17.17
N GLU A 46 6.24 21.96 18.20
CA GLU A 46 4.85 21.83 18.61
C GLU A 46 3.98 22.76 17.75
N PHE A 47 2.95 22.19 17.11
CA PHE A 47 1.94 22.94 16.37
C PHE A 47 0.56 22.66 16.96
N ALA A 48 -0.10 23.71 17.46
CA ALA A 48 -1.45 23.62 18.01
C ALA A 48 -2.40 24.54 17.24
N LEU A 49 -3.57 24.01 16.88
CA LEU A 49 -4.68 24.76 16.27
C LEU A 49 -5.83 24.87 17.25
N GLU A 50 -6.36 26.07 17.43
CA GLU A 50 -7.58 26.30 18.19
C GLU A 50 -8.75 26.61 17.27
N GLY A 51 -9.88 25.94 17.51
CA GLY A 51 -11.13 26.21 16.80
C GLY A 51 -11.08 25.91 15.31
N LEU A 52 -10.38 24.84 14.91
CA LEU A 52 -10.33 24.37 13.53
C LEU A 52 -11.74 23.97 13.06
N ASN A 53 -12.22 24.61 12.02
CA ASN A 53 -13.46 24.30 11.32
C ASN A 53 -13.12 24.08 9.84
N VAL A 54 -13.41 22.89 9.34
CA VAL A 54 -13.15 22.51 7.94
C VAL A 54 -14.48 22.32 7.23
N ARG A 55 -14.70 23.10 6.18
CA ARG A 55 -15.82 22.98 5.25
C ARG A 55 -15.34 22.32 3.98
N LEU A 56 -15.89 21.14 3.69
CA LEU A 56 -15.69 20.45 2.43
C LEU A 56 -16.54 21.11 1.35
N GLY A 57 -15.92 21.42 0.22
CA GLY A 57 -16.61 21.85 -0.99
C GLY A 57 -17.29 20.69 -1.72
N LYS A 58 -18.09 21.01 -2.75
CA LYS A 58 -18.95 20.03 -3.47
C LYS A 58 -18.21 18.77 -3.92
N SER A 59 -17.02 18.93 -4.49
CA SER A 59 -16.23 17.81 -5.01
C SER A 59 -15.71 16.85 -3.92
N LEU A 60 -15.67 17.29 -2.66
CA LEU A 60 -15.27 16.47 -1.51
C LEU A 60 -16.48 16.04 -0.63
N GLU A 61 -17.72 16.34 -1.02
CA GLU A 61 -18.92 15.97 -0.24
C GLU A 61 -19.12 14.46 -0.13
N PHE A 62 -18.57 13.66 -1.05
CA PHE A 62 -18.56 12.20 -0.96
C PHE A 62 -17.83 11.68 0.29
N LEU A 63 -16.99 12.50 0.94
CA LEU A 63 -16.35 12.17 2.21
C LEU A 63 -17.29 12.32 3.40
N LYS A 64 -18.43 13.04 3.29
CA LYS A 64 -19.37 13.23 4.41
C LYS A 64 -19.97 11.91 4.91
N PRO A 65 -20.48 10.99 4.06
CA PRO A 65 -20.93 9.68 4.51
C PRO A 65 -19.83 8.88 5.21
N LEU A 66 -18.59 8.95 4.70
CA LEU A 66 -17.43 8.34 5.33
C LEU A 66 -17.21 8.94 6.72
N MET A 67 -17.19 10.27 6.84
CA MET A 67 -17.04 10.94 8.13
C MET A 67 -18.15 10.58 9.12
N THR A 68 -19.42 10.49 8.68
CA THR A 68 -20.53 10.07 9.54
C THR A 68 -20.37 8.63 10.02
N LEU A 69 -19.94 7.72 9.15
CA LEU A 69 -19.61 6.33 9.54
C LEU A 69 -18.47 6.30 10.57
N LEU A 70 -17.51 7.21 10.42
CA LEU A 70 -16.33 7.32 11.28
C LEU A 70 -16.56 8.09 12.59
N GLN A 71 -17.66 8.85 12.74
CA GLN A 71 -17.95 9.64 13.95
C GLN A 71 -18.12 8.79 15.22
N GLY A 72 -18.43 7.50 15.09
CA GLY A 72 -18.44 6.55 16.22
C GLY A 72 -17.05 6.16 16.74
N PHE A 73 -15.99 6.59 16.04
CA PHE A 73 -14.62 6.17 16.28
C PHE A 73 -13.72 7.38 16.56
N GLN A 74 -13.10 7.44 17.75
CA GLN A 74 -12.24 8.57 18.18
C GLN A 74 -10.86 8.63 17.48
N ALA A 75 -10.67 7.90 16.39
CA ALA A 75 -9.35 7.57 15.85
C ALA A 75 -9.03 8.30 14.52
N GLY A 76 -9.31 9.60 14.46
CA GLY A 76 -8.94 10.44 13.32
C GLY A 76 -9.47 11.87 13.41
N GLY A 77 -9.06 12.71 12.48
CA GLY A 77 -9.46 14.10 12.43
C GLY A 77 -8.80 14.91 11.32
N PHE A 78 -9.25 16.15 11.20
CA PHE A 78 -8.56 17.13 10.37
C PHE A 78 -7.30 17.61 11.05
N PHE A 79 -6.25 17.82 10.26
CA PHE A 79 -5.01 18.43 10.70
C PHE A 79 -4.60 19.55 9.73
N VAL A 80 -3.93 20.54 10.28
CA VAL A 80 -3.06 21.44 9.51
C VAL A 80 -1.72 21.41 10.23
N ARG A 81 -0.60 21.36 9.51
CA ARG A 81 0.73 21.40 10.10
C ARG A 81 1.72 22.11 9.18
N PRO A 82 2.61 22.97 9.71
CA PRO A 82 3.69 23.55 8.94
C PRO A 82 4.73 22.47 8.65
N CYS A 83 5.17 22.40 7.40
CA CYS A 83 6.29 21.59 6.97
C CYS A 83 7.40 22.54 6.51
N LEU A 84 8.24 22.94 7.47
CA LEU A 84 9.31 23.91 7.24
C LEU A 84 10.32 23.38 6.20
N PRO A 85 10.93 24.26 5.39
CA PRO A 85 10.90 25.73 5.50
C PRO A 85 9.70 26.42 4.82
N ASP A 86 9.05 25.80 3.84
CA ASP A 86 8.19 26.50 2.88
C ASP A 86 6.95 25.70 2.45
N LYS A 87 6.49 24.73 3.24
CA LYS A 87 5.28 23.97 2.95
C LYS A 87 4.28 24.01 4.10
N VAL A 88 3.00 23.93 3.77
CA VAL A 88 1.91 23.76 4.73
C VAL A 88 1.09 22.55 4.30
N GLU A 89 0.94 21.59 5.20
CA GLU A 89 0.10 20.42 4.97
C GLU A 89 -1.23 20.63 5.68
N ALA A 90 -2.33 20.42 4.96
CA ALA A 90 -3.68 20.35 5.51
C ALA A 90 -4.32 19.05 5.04
N GLY A 91 -5.01 18.34 5.92
CA GLY A 91 -5.58 17.05 5.55
C GLY A 91 -6.53 16.47 6.58
N PHE A 92 -6.97 15.27 6.28
CA PHE A 92 -7.74 14.40 7.14
C PHE A 92 -7.01 13.07 7.23
N GLU A 93 -6.80 12.59 8.45
CA GLU A 93 -6.23 11.27 8.72
C GLU A 93 -7.16 10.52 9.66
N PHE A 94 -7.40 9.26 9.37
CA PHE A 94 -8.15 8.35 10.22
C PHE A 94 -7.51 6.98 10.17
N SER A 95 -7.20 6.41 11.33
CA SER A 95 -6.51 5.13 11.42
C SER A 95 -7.09 4.28 12.53
N GLN A 96 -7.49 3.06 12.21
CA GLN A 96 -7.93 2.06 13.18
C GLN A 96 -7.30 0.70 12.90
N SER A 97 -6.82 0.09 13.98
CA SER A 97 -6.20 -1.23 13.91
C SER A 97 -7.21 -2.32 13.56
N LEU A 98 -8.43 -2.25 14.11
CA LEU A 98 -9.48 -3.24 13.93
C LEU A 98 -10.87 -2.58 13.99
N ILE A 99 -11.69 -2.84 12.98
CA ILE A 99 -13.13 -2.54 12.93
C ILE A 99 -13.84 -3.86 12.77
N THR A 100 -14.76 -4.19 13.69
CA THR A 100 -15.52 -5.44 13.64
C THR A 100 -17.01 -5.14 13.55
N VAL A 101 -17.67 -5.76 12.57
CA VAL A 101 -19.12 -5.71 12.38
C VAL A 101 -19.63 -7.14 12.25
N GLY A 102 -20.17 -7.69 13.35
CA GLY A 102 -20.57 -9.10 13.40
C GLY A 102 -19.36 -10.04 13.19
N THR A 103 -19.45 -10.92 12.20
CA THR A 103 -18.36 -11.86 11.82
C THR A 103 -17.35 -11.25 10.84
N PHE A 104 -17.62 -10.06 10.33
CA PHE A 104 -16.75 -9.35 9.40
C PHE A 104 -15.79 -8.44 10.17
N SER A 105 -14.52 -8.48 9.81
CA SER A 105 -13.48 -7.65 10.41
C SER A 105 -12.63 -6.97 9.34
N ILE A 106 -12.35 -5.68 9.54
CA ILE A 106 -11.37 -4.92 8.78
C ILE A 106 -10.20 -4.62 9.71
N MET A 107 -8.98 -4.94 9.30
CA MET A 107 -7.75 -4.62 10.01
C MET A 107 -6.92 -3.63 9.19
N ASN A 108 -6.10 -2.83 9.88
CA ASN A 108 -5.28 -1.79 9.26
C ASN A 108 -6.11 -0.82 8.39
N PHE A 109 -7.23 -0.36 8.92
CA PHE A 109 -8.03 0.65 8.25
C PHE A 109 -7.32 2.00 8.40
N ASP A 110 -6.66 2.49 7.35
CA ASP A 110 -5.91 3.74 7.35
C ASP A 110 -6.36 4.59 6.17
N VAL A 111 -6.88 5.79 6.41
CA VAL A 111 -7.29 6.74 5.39
C VAL A 111 -6.53 8.04 5.62
N LEU A 112 -5.89 8.54 4.56
CA LEU A 112 -5.23 9.83 4.55
C LEU A 112 -5.65 10.58 3.29
N ALA A 113 -6.18 11.79 3.47
CA ALA A 113 -6.37 12.75 2.40
C ALA A 113 -5.59 14.01 2.78
N ARG A 114 -4.51 14.32 2.05
CA ARG A 114 -3.58 15.40 2.39
C ARG A 114 -3.39 16.32 1.20
N LEU A 115 -3.36 17.60 1.49
CA LEU A 115 -3.00 18.66 0.58
C LEU A 115 -1.77 19.37 1.12
N THR A 116 -0.70 19.34 0.34
CA THR A 116 0.55 20.01 0.63
C THR A 116 0.64 21.25 -0.24
N LEU A 117 0.46 22.41 0.38
CA LEU A 117 0.63 23.71 -0.25
C LEU A 117 2.11 24.10 -0.17
N ALA A 118 2.73 24.33 -1.31
CA ALA A 118 4.04 24.95 -1.37
C ALA A 118 3.87 26.48 -1.29
N LEU A 119 4.60 27.13 -0.38
CA LEU A 119 4.61 28.58 -0.17
C LEU A 119 5.64 29.29 -1.05
N ASN A 120 6.39 28.54 -1.84
CA ASN A 120 7.37 29.00 -2.81
C ASN A 120 6.77 28.88 -4.24
N ARG A 121 7.63 28.83 -5.28
CA ARG A 121 7.20 28.62 -6.67
C ARG A 121 7.07 27.13 -7.07
N ASP A 122 7.11 26.22 -6.10
CA ASP A 122 6.94 24.79 -6.36
C ASP A 122 5.46 24.41 -6.45
N LYS A 123 5.24 23.23 -7.03
CA LYS A 123 3.91 22.64 -7.19
C LYS A 123 3.33 22.22 -5.84
N SER A 124 2.06 22.56 -5.64
CA SER A 124 1.27 22.00 -4.56
C SER A 124 0.85 20.57 -4.92
N SER A 125 0.72 19.69 -3.93
CA SER A 125 0.34 18.29 -4.15
C SER A 125 -0.88 17.89 -3.33
N PHE A 126 -1.72 17.05 -3.90
CA PHE A 126 -2.81 16.36 -3.24
C PHE A 126 -2.52 14.86 -3.26
N ASP A 127 -2.56 14.23 -2.09
CA ASP A 127 -2.37 12.80 -1.90
C ASP A 127 -3.59 12.20 -1.21
N PHE A 128 -4.17 11.17 -1.81
CA PHE A 128 -5.13 10.29 -1.16
C PHE A 128 -4.51 8.90 -0.98
N ARG A 129 -4.68 8.33 0.20
CA ARG A 129 -4.18 7.00 0.55
C ARG A 129 -5.25 6.27 1.35
N PHE A 130 -5.50 5.02 0.98
CA PHE A 130 -6.24 4.06 1.78
C PHE A 130 -5.37 2.83 1.98
N ALA A 131 -4.84 2.65 3.19
CA ALA A 131 -3.75 1.74 3.50
C ALA A 131 -2.53 1.94 2.59
N SER A 132 -1.50 1.11 2.70
CA SER A 132 -0.34 1.20 1.81
C SER A 132 0.09 -0.16 1.31
N ALA A 133 0.97 -0.20 0.30
CA ALA A 133 1.55 -1.45 -0.17
C ALA A 133 2.31 -2.18 0.94
N GLU A 134 2.97 -1.45 1.83
CA GLU A 134 3.73 -2.00 2.97
C GLU A 134 2.82 -2.42 4.12
N LYS A 135 1.67 -1.75 4.28
CA LYS A 135 0.68 -2.06 5.31
C LYS A 135 -0.72 -2.04 4.69
N PRO A 136 -1.09 -3.10 3.94
CA PRO A 136 -2.40 -3.17 3.31
C PRO A 136 -3.50 -3.31 4.36
N PHE A 137 -4.69 -2.83 4.02
CA PHE A 137 -5.88 -3.17 4.80
C PHE A 137 -6.15 -4.65 4.61
N LEU A 138 -6.70 -5.31 5.62
CA LEU A 138 -7.12 -6.70 5.53
C LEU A 138 -8.59 -6.81 5.86
N ILE A 139 -9.32 -7.59 5.08
CA ILE A 139 -10.70 -7.95 5.36
C ILE A 139 -10.78 -9.44 5.70
N SER A 140 -11.63 -9.80 6.63
CA SER A 140 -11.81 -11.18 7.06
C SER A 140 -13.27 -11.45 7.39
N SER A 141 -13.80 -12.53 6.82
CA SER A 141 -15.05 -13.17 7.22
C SER A 141 -14.89 -14.65 6.89
N ALA A 142 -14.50 -15.43 7.90
CA ALA A 142 -14.09 -16.81 7.71
C ALA A 142 -15.10 -17.63 6.86
N PRO A 143 -14.63 -18.46 5.92
CA PRO A 143 -13.22 -18.75 5.58
C PRO A 143 -12.59 -17.75 4.60
N TYR A 144 -13.32 -16.69 4.24
CA TYR A 144 -12.87 -15.70 3.27
C TYR A 144 -12.04 -14.62 3.93
N GLY A 145 -11.10 -14.09 3.15
CA GLY A 145 -10.31 -12.94 3.53
C GLY A 145 -9.73 -12.27 2.31
N GLY A 146 -9.06 -11.16 2.55
CA GLY A 146 -8.46 -10.37 1.49
C GLY A 146 -7.78 -9.14 2.04
N GLY A 147 -7.38 -8.27 1.14
CA GLY A 147 -6.74 -7.03 1.48
C GLY A 147 -6.30 -6.27 0.25
N GLY A 148 -5.76 -5.09 0.50
CA GLY A 148 -5.34 -4.21 -0.58
C GLY A 148 -4.90 -2.85 -0.08
N TYR A 149 -4.75 -1.94 -1.02
CA TYR A 149 -4.48 -0.55 -0.76
C TYR A 149 -4.89 0.29 -1.96
N ALA A 150 -5.08 1.58 -1.73
CA ALA A 150 -5.27 2.56 -2.79
C ALA A 150 -4.39 3.78 -2.53
N TRP A 151 -3.82 4.32 -3.58
CA TRP A 151 -3.04 5.55 -3.56
C TRP A 151 -3.32 6.37 -4.81
N LEU A 152 -3.46 7.67 -4.63
CA LEU A 152 -3.64 8.64 -5.70
C LEU A 152 -2.83 9.88 -5.34
N SER A 153 -2.05 10.36 -6.29
CA SER A 153 -1.32 11.63 -6.14
C SER A 153 -1.58 12.53 -7.33
N ALA A 154 -1.77 13.81 -7.07
CA ALA A 154 -1.91 14.85 -8.08
C ALA A 154 -1.09 16.07 -7.65
N SER A 155 -0.53 16.82 -8.60
CA SER A 155 0.15 18.07 -8.29
C SER A 155 -0.03 19.13 -9.38
N GLY A 156 0.19 20.39 -9.01
CA GLY A 156 0.25 21.50 -9.94
C GLY A 156 0.20 22.87 -9.27
N ASP A 157 0.34 23.91 -10.11
CA ASP A 157 0.44 25.30 -9.68
C ASP A 157 -0.90 26.06 -9.82
N ASN A 158 -1.67 25.76 -10.87
CA ASN A 158 -2.96 26.39 -11.21
C ASN A 158 -4.06 25.35 -11.49
N GLY A 159 -3.99 24.21 -10.80
CA GLY A 159 -4.85 23.05 -11.00
C GLY A 159 -4.09 21.77 -10.72
N PHE A 160 -4.79 20.73 -10.29
CA PHE A 160 -4.18 19.44 -9.96
C PHE A 160 -4.20 18.52 -11.18
N THR A 161 -3.03 18.10 -11.64
CA THR A 161 -2.88 17.04 -12.64
C THR A 161 -2.52 15.73 -11.93
N PRO A 162 -3.19 14.60 -12.24
CA PRO A 162 -2.82 13.31 -11.67
C PRO A 162 -1.37 12.94 -12.03
N ASN A 163 -0.56 12.68 -11.01
CA ASN A 163 0.83 12.21 -11.15
C ASN A 163 0.89 10.69 -11.28
N GLY A 164 0.00 10.01 -10.57
CA GLY A 164 -0.08 8.56 -10.57
C GLY A 164 -1.17 8.06 -9.63
N SER A 165 -1.61 6.84 -9.89
CA SER A 165 -2.54 6.13 -9.01
C SER A 165 -2.19 4.66 -8.95
N GLU A 166 -2.40 4.05 -7.80
CA GLU A 166 -2.31 2.61 -7.61
C GLU A 166 -3.52 2.12 -6.83
N LEU A 167 -4.13 1.03 -7.27
CA LEU A 167 -5.22 0.36 -6.55
C LEU A 167 -5.00 -1.14 -6.62
N GLN A 168 -4.77 -1.77 -5.48
CA GLN A 168 -4.68 -3.21 -5.38
C GLN A 168 -5.82 -3.74 -4.52
N PHE A 169 -6.41 -4.83 -4.97
CA PHE A 169 -7.34 -5.61 -4.17
C PHE A 169 -7.19 -7.10 -4.46
N MET A 170 -6.96 -7.89 -3.42
CA MET A 170 -6.90 -9.34 -3.47
C MET A 170 -7.87 -9.93 -2.45
N PHE A 171 -8.58 -10.97 -2.83
CA PHE A 171 -9.52 -11.67 -1.97
C PHE A 171 -9.48 -13.17 -2.27
N GLY A 172 -9.96 -13.96 -1.33
CA GLY A 172 -9.90 -15.41 -1.47
C GLY A 172 -10.30 -16.13 -0.21
N ALA A 173 -9.87 -17.38 -0.12
CA ALA A 173 -10.21 -18.25 0.99
C ALA A 173 -8.94 -18.86 1.60
N VAL A 174 -9.01 -19.07 2.91
CA VAL A 174 -7.98 -19.78 3.67
C VAL A 174 -8.63 -20.98 4.32
N VAL A 175 -7.99 -22.13 4.18
CA VAL A 175 -8.43 -23.40 4.75
C VAL A 175 -7.34 -23.93 5.65
N ALA A 176 -7.70 -24.34 6.86
CA ALA A 176 -6.81 -25.06 7.76
C ALA A 176 -7.23 -26.53 7.83
N ILE A 177 -6.26 -27.44 7.74
CA ILE A 177 -6.47 -28.89 7.82
C ILE A 177 -5.70 -29.40 9.03
N LYS A 178 -6.39 -30.10 9.92
CA LYS A 178 -5.79 -30.80 11.05
C LYS A 178 -6.40 -32.19 11.16
N PHE A 179 -5.59 -33.22 10.93
CA PHE A 179 -6.01 -34.62 11.03
C PHE A 179 -4.90 -35.46 11.65
N GLY A 180 -5.07 -35.86 12.91
CA GLY A 180 -4.03 -36.56 13.68
C GLY A 180 -2.72 -35.73 13.73
N PRO A 181 -1.57 -36.31 13.33
CA PRO A 181 -0.29 -35.60 13.30
C PRO A 181 -0.13 -34.66 12.10
N LEU A 182 -1.04 -34.71 11.11
CA LEU A 182 -1.01 -33.83 9.94
C LEU A 182 -1.53 -32.44 10.30
N ARG A 183 -0.71 -31.43 10.02
CA ARG A 183 -1.06 -30.01 10.11
C ARG A 183 -0.81 -29.37 8.77
N GLY A 184 -1.82 -28.69 8.24
CA GLY A 184 -1.66 -27.96 6.99
C GLY A 184 -2.56 -26.76 6.93
N HIS A 185 -2.23 -25.87 6.02
CA HIS A 185 -3.08 -24.77 5.64
C HIS A 185 -2.88 -24.45 4.17
N GLY A 186 -3.94 -23.98 3.54
CA GLY A 186 -3.92 -23.54 2.16
C GLY A 186 -4.62 -22.21 2.04
N ARG A 187 -4.19 -21.42 1.07
CA ARG A 187 -4.88 -20.21 0.65
C ARG A 187 -4.94 -20.13 -0.86
N VAL A 188 -6.05 -19.65 -1.37
CA VAL A 188 -6.21 -19.26 -2.76
C VAL A 188 -6.71 -17.83 -2.75
N MET A 189 -5.98 -16.94 -3.38
CA MET A 189 -6.26 -15.52 -3.51
C MET A 189 -6.31 -15.16 -4.99
N THR A 190 -7.22 -14.27 -5.35
CA THR A 190 -7.26 -13.64 -6.66
C THR A 190 -7.53 -12.17 -6.50
N GLY A 191 -7.09 -11.37 -7.47
CA GLY A 191 -7.24 -9.95 -7.37
C GLY A 191 -6.79 -9.23 -8.61
N PHE A 192 -6.75 -7.93 -8.47
CA PHE A 192 -6.25 -7.05 -9.50
C PHE A 192 -5.38 -5.96 -8.88
N LEU A 193 -4.56 -5.37 -9.72
CA LEU A 193 -3.81 -4.18 -9.42
C LEU A 193 -3.93 -3.23 -10.62
N LEU A 194 -4.37 -2.01 -10.37
CA LEU A 194 -4.36 -0.92 -11.34
C LEU A 194 -3.17 -0.04 -11.00
N LYS A 195 -2.32 0.24 -11.99
CA LYS A 195 -1.23 1.21 -11.87
C LYS A 195 -1.33 2.21 -13.00
N GLN A 196 -1.49 3.47 -12.66
CA GLN A 196 -1.43 4.57 -13.59
C GLN A 196 -0.14 5.35 -13.38
N ARG A 197 0.66 5.47 -14.44
CA ARG A 197 1.90 6.25 -14.45
C ARG A 197 2.05 6.96 -15.78
N ASP A 198 2.42 8.23 -15.77
CA ASP A 198 2.70 9.02 -16.97
C ASP A 198 1.56 8.99 -18.02
N GLY A 199 0.31 8.93 -17.54
CA GLY A 199 -0.89 8.87 -18.39
C GLY A 199 -1.24 7.48 -18.94
N ALA A 200 -0.39 6.47 -18.75
CA ALA A 200 -0.67 5.09 -19.13
C ALA A 200 -1.29 4.31 -17.95
N LEU A 201 -2.32 3.51 -18.23
CA LEU A 201 -2.94 2.60 -17.28
C LEU A 201 -2.51 1.17 -17.56
N THR A 202 -1.88 0.54 -16.58
CA THR A 202 -1.58 -0.88 -16.56
C THR A 202 -2.51 -1.60 -15.57
N ILE A 203 -3.20 -2.62 -16.06
CA ILE A 203 -4.11 -3.49 -15.34
C ILE A 203 -3.40 -4.83 -15.17
N TYR A 204 -3.25 -5.25 -13.92
CA TYR A 204 -2.71 -6.54 -13.54
C TYR A 204 -3.84 -7.43 -13.03
N GLY A 205 -3.95 -8.65 -13.53
CA GLY A 205 -4.69 -9.75 -12.93
C GLY A 205 -3.75 -10.62 -12.11
N LEU A 206 -4.12 -10.91 -10.87
CA LEU A 206 -3.30 -11.64 -9.90
C LEU A 206 -4.06 -12.89 -9.43
N VAL A 207 -3.37 -14.02 -9.41
CA VAL A 207 -3.85 -15.26 -8.78
C VAL A 207 -2.70 -15.87 -8.00
N GLU A 208 -2.97 -16.22 -6.75
CA GLU A 208 -2.02 -16.87 -5.87
C GLU A 208 -2.68 -18.07 -5.21
N ALA A 209 -2.06 -19.24 -5.29
CA ALA A 209 -2.47 -20.41 -4.54
C ALA A 209 -1.26 -20.95 -3.79
N VAL A 210 -1.36 -21.09 -2.48
CA VAL A 210 -0.31 -21.61 -1.62
C VAL A 210 -0.89 -22.68 -0.73
N GLY A 211 -0.20 -23.82 -0.62
CA GLY A 211 -0.52 -24.89 0.30
C GLY A 211 0.72 -25.33 1.05
N GLU A 212 0.58 -25.51 2.36
CA GLU A 212 1.61 -26.10 3.20
C GLU A 212 1.00 -27.24 4.03
N GLY A 213 1.72 -28.35 4.13
CA GLY A 213 1.39 -29.46 5.01
C GLY A 213 2.63 -30.02 5.66
N SER A 214 2.52 -30.41 6.93
CA SER A 214 3.57 -31.11 7.66
C SER A 214 3.01 -32.27 8.47
N ILE A 215 3.80 -33.34 8.53
CA ILE A 215 3.54 -34.52 9.33
C ILE A 215 4.88 -35.04 9.88
N ALA A 216 5.01 -35.07 11.20
CA ALA A 216 6.27 -35.40 11.88
C ALA A 216 7.45 -34.56 11.35
N CYS A 217 8.47 -35.19 10.75
CA CYS A 217 9.64 -34.53 10.19
C CYS A 217 9.50 -34.19 8.69
N PHE A 218 8.35 -34.46 8.08
CA PHE A 218 8.08 -34.19 6.66
C PHE A 218 7.27 -32.91 6.50
N SER A 219 7.67 -32.06 5.55
CA SER A 219 6.90 -30.90 5.12
C SER A 219 6.84 -30.80 3.60
N LEU A 220 5.67 -30.43 3.07
CA LEU A 220 5.43 -30.14 1.67
C LEU A 220 4.84 -28.74 1.55
N THR A 221 5.45 -27.91 0.71
CA THR A 221 4.94 -26.59 0.33
C THR A 221 4.77 -26.55 -1.17
N ILE A 222 3.60 -26.10 -1.62
CA ILE A 222 3.28 -25.88 -3.03
C ILE A 222 2.82 -24.43 -3.17
N SER A 223 3.36 -23.71 -4.15
CA SER A 223 2.88 -22.38 -4.51
C SER A 223 2.73 -22.22 -6.02
N LEU A 224 1.68 -21.51 -6.40
CA LEU A 224 1.39 -21.05 -7.74
C LEU A 224 1.11 -19.55 -7.66
N ALA A 225 1.85 -18.75 -8.43
CA ALA A 225 1.59 -17.34 -8.61
C ALA A 225 1.42 -17.06 -10.10
N VAL A 226 0.29 -16.47 -10.48
CA VAL A 226 -0.01 -16.08 -11.85
C VAL A 226 -0.27 -14.58 -11.87
N THR A 227 0.45 -13.89 -12.75
CA THR A 227 0.29 -12.45 -12.99
C THR A 227 0.09 -12.24 -14.47
N VAL A 228 -0.94 -11.49 -14.86
CA VAL A 228 -1.22 -11.12 -16.25
C VAL A 228 -1.35 -9.60 -16.31
N TRP A 229 -0.79 -8.94 -17.31
CA TRP A 229 -0.85 -7.49 -17.44
C TRP A 229 -0.86 -7.03 -18.89
N ASN A 230 -1.48 -5.89 -19.18
CA ASN A 230 -1.32 -5.23 -20.48
C ASN A 230 0.03 -4.51 -20.53
N ASP A 231 0.69 -4.57 -21.68
CA ASP A 231 1.86 -3.75 -21.97
C ASP A 231 1.40 -2.46 -22.68
N PRO A 232 1.56 -1.28 -22.06
CA PRO A 232 1.18 -0.02 -22.68
C PRO A 232 1.98 0.32 -23.94
N ALA A 233 3.19 -0.26 -24.12
CA ALA A 233 4.07 0.09 -25.23
C ALA A 233 3.61 -0.50 -26.57
N ASP A 234 3.09 -1.74 -26.56
CA ASP A 234 2.68 -2.46 -27.78
C ASP A 234 1.22 -2.96 -27.75
N GLY A 235 0.49 -2.71 -26.65
CA GLY A 235 -0.89 -3.16 -26.47
C GLY A 235 -1.06 -4.67 -26.31
N SER A 236 0.05 -5.43 -26.20
CA SER A 236 -0.01 -6.87 -25.94
C SER A 236 -0.41 -7.16 -24.50
N VAL A 237 -0.92 -8.36 -24.24
CA VAL A 237 -1.12 -8.84 -22.87
C VAL A 237 -0.01 -9.82 -22.57
N LYS A 238 0.75 -9.58 -21.51
CA LYS A 238 1.80 -10.46 -21.02
C LYS A 238 1.31 -11.22 -19.79
N GLY A 239 1.85 -12.39 -19.56
CA GLY A 239 1.54 -13.21 -18.41
C GLY A 239 2.77 -13.94 -17.91
N GLN A 240 2.81 -14.20 -16.62
CA GLN A 240 3.82 -15.01 -15.96
C GLN A 240 3.13 -15.95 -14.98
N ALA A 241 3.48 -17.23 -15.03
CA ALA A 241 3.07 -18.23 -14.06
C ALA A 241 4.33 -18.84 -13.42
N ARG A 242 4.45 -18.70 -12.11
CA ARG A 242 5.53 -19.29 -11.31
C ARG A 242 4.95 -20.42 -10.48
N TYR A 243 5.53 -21.60 -10.64
CA TYR A 243 5.21 -22.77 -9.84
C TYR A 243 6.42 -23.13 -8.97
N SER A 244 6.17 -23.43 -7.70
CA SER A 244 7.21 -23.84 -6.77
C SER A 244 6.72 -24.97 -5.89
N VAL A 245 7.56 -25.99 -5.72
CA VAL A 245 7.35 -27.10 -4.80
C VAL A 245 8.58 -27.25 -3.94
N ARG A 246 8.38 -27.33 -2.64
CA ARG A 246 9.42 -27.65 -1.68
C ARG A 246 9.01 -28.86 -0.86
N PHE A 247 9.92 -29.81 -0.77
CA PHE A 247 9.81 -30.96 0.12
C PHE A 247 10.94 -30.94 1.14
N LYS A 248 10.61 -31.10 2.42
CA LYS A 248 11.56 -31.11 3.53
C LYS A 248 11.43 -32.41 4.32
N VAL A 249 12.58 -32.97 4.70
CA VAL A 249 12.71 -34.14 5.59
C VAL A 249 13.75 -33.83 6.66
N GLY A 250 13.31 -33.61 7.90
CA GLY A 250 14.20 -33.29 9.02
C GLY A 250 15.04 -32.03 8.74
N PHE A 251 16.34 -32.21 8.55
CA PHE A 251 17.31 -31.15 8.28
C PHE A 251 17.61 -30.95 6.77
N ALA A 252 17.10 -31.82 5.90
CA ALA A 252 17.29 -31.73 4.45
C ALA A 252 16.04 -31.19 3.74
N SER A 253 16.23 -30.39 2.70
CA SER A 253 15.13 -29.89 1.86
C SER A 253 15.53 -29.86 0.40
N VAL A 254 14.58 -30.22 -0.47
CA VAL A 254 14.69 -30.13 -1.93
C VAL A 254 13.61 -29.18 -2.42
N SER A 255 13.99 -28.23 -3.27
CA SER A 255 13.06 -27.28 -3.89
C SER A 255 13.17 -27.35 -5.40
N TYR A 256 12.03 -27.29 -6.07
CA TYR A 256 11.92 -27.20 -7.52
C TYR A 256 10.98 -26.05 -7.88
N SER A 257 11.41 -25.18 -8.78
CA SER A 257 10.58 -24.07 -9.24
C SER A 257 10.78 -23.87 -10.74
N PHE A 258 9.71 -23.48 -11.42
CA PHE A 258 9.78 -23.04 -12.82
C PHE A 258 8.87 -21.85 -13.06
N THR A 259 9.23 -21.04 -14.04
CA THR A 259 8.49 -19.86 -14.46
C THR A 259 8.16 -19.98 -15.94
N ALA A 260 6.87 -19.94 -16.27
CA ALA A 260 6.40 -19.83 -17.65
C ALA A 260 6.01 -18.37 -17.93
N ASN A 261 6.43 -17.85 -19.07
CA ASN A 261 6.02 -16.53 -19.55
C ASN A 261 5.13 -16.71 -20.78
N TYR A 262 4.10 -15.87 -20.90
CA TYR A 262 3.11 -15.89 -21.97
C TYR A 262 2.95 -14.49 -22.55
N THR A 263 2.78 -14.38 -23.87
CA THR A 263 2.45 -13.12 -24.54
C THR A 263 1.29 -13.36 -25.49
N PHE A 264 0.24 -12.57 -25.36
CA PHE A 264 -0.92 -12.56 -26.22
C PHE A 264 -0.91 -11.28 -27.05
N LYS A 265 -0.85 -11.41 -28.37
CA LYS A 265 -1.03 -10.28 -29.30
C LYS A 265 -2.45 -10.36 -29.88
N GLY A 266 -3.23 -9.30 -29.70
CA GLY A 266 -4.58 -9.24 -30.27
C GLY A 266 -4.51 -9.15 -31.79
N GLY A 267 -5.00 -10.18 -32.50
CA GLY A 267 -5.23 -10.15 -33.94
C GLY A 267 -6.71 -9.98 -34.24
N SER A 268 -7.09 -8.94 -34.99
CA SER A 268 -8.41 -8.90 -35.63
C SER A 268 -8.44 -9.94 -36.76
N GLY A 269 -9.01 -11.11 -36.51
CA GLY A 269 -9.23 -12.10 -37.57
C GLY A 269 -9.34 -13.52 -37.06
N SER A 270 -10.49 -14.14 -37.33
CA SER A 270 -10.80 -15.57 -37.32
C SER A 270 -10.24 -16.42 -36.17
N ARG A 271 -11.15 -16.90 -35.32
CA ARG A 271 -10.89 -17.89 -34.27
C ARG A 271 -10.41 -19.21 -34.87
N THR A 272 -9.10 -19.39 -34.94
CA THR A 272 -8.46 -20.70 -34.81
C THR A 272 -7.67 -20.68 -33.51
N LEU A 273 -8.06 -21.56 -32.59
CA LEU A 273 -7.30 -21.93 -31.40
C LEU A 273 -5.99 -22.62 -31.84
N SER A 274 -5.05 -21.88 -32.41
CA SER A 274 -3.66 -22.30 -32.45
C SER A 274 -3.02 -21.90 -31.12
N MET A 275 -3.42 -22.61 -30.06
CA MET A 275 -2.61 -22.75 -28.85
C MET A 275 -1.39 -23.60 -29.23
N LEU A 276 -0.42 -22.97 -29.89
CA LEU A 276 0.95 -23.44 -29.86
C LEU A 276 1.72 -22.36 -29.12
N PRO A 277 2.18 -22.60 -27.88
CA PRO A 277 3.15 -21.72 -27.29
C PRO A 277 4.36 -21.69 -28.23
N GLU A 278 4.75 -20.49 -28.68
CA GLU A 278 6.09 -20.31 -29.22
C GLU A 278 7.05 -20.88 -28.17
N VAL A 279 7.86 -21.86 -28.57
CA VAL A 279 8.73 -22.62 -27.67
C VAL A 279 9.58 -21.63 -26.87
N VAL A 280 9.17 -21.41 -25.62
CA VAL A 280 9.89 -20.55 -24.68
C VAL A 280 11.24 -21.21 -24.44
N ARG A 281 12.30 -20.46 -24.79
CA ARG A 281 13.67 -20.86 -24.45
C ARG A 281 13.79 -21.00 -22.94
N ILE A 282 13.89 -22.24 -22.48
CA ILE A 282 14.18 -22.57 -21.08
C ILE A 282 15.63 -22.19 -20.82
N ALA A 283 15.85 -20.99 -20.28
CA ALA A 283 17.12 -20.67 -19.65
C ALA A 283 17.09 -21.30 -18.24
N PRO A 284 18.02 -22.22 -17.89
CA PRO A 284 18.16 -22.65 -16.51
C PRO A 284 18.70 -21.45 -15.72
N ALA A 285 17.81 -20.71 -15.04
CA ALA A 285 18.25 -19.73 -14.07
C ALA A 285 18.82 -20.50 -12.87
N ARG A 286 20.15 -20.54 -12.77
CA ARG A 286 20.87 -20.95 -11.56
C ARG A 286 20.60 -19.93 -10.46
N HIS A 287 19.49 -20.04 -9.75
CA HIS A 287 19.31 -19.38 -8.46
C HIS A 287 18.60 -20.35 -7.50
N THR A 288 19.40 -20.98 -6.63
CA THR A 288 18.91 -21.61 -5.41
C THR A 288 18.41 -20.51 -4.50
N VAL A 289 17.10 -20.26 -4.47
CA VAL A 289 16.49 -19.50 -3.38
C VAL A 289 16.18 -20.51 -2.27
N THR A 290 17.16 -20.71 -1.40
CA THR A 290 16.91 -21.34 -0.11
C THR A 290 16.09 -20.35 0.70
N THR A 291 14.83 -20.67 0.95
CA THR A 291 14.06 -19.95 1.94
C THR A 291 13.91 -20.88 3.14
N THR A 292 14.27 -20.40 4.32
CA THR A 292 13.92 -21.07 5.57
C THR A 292 12.78 -20.26 6.13
N VAL A 293 11.53 -20.67 5.84
CA VAL A 293 10.34 -19.96 6.33
C VAL A 293 10.37 -20.05 7.85
N PRO A 294 10.67 -18.96 8.57
CA PRO A 294 10.64 -18.97 10.02
C PRO A 294 9.19 -18.94 10.48
N ASN A 295 8.93 -19.53 11.65
CA ASN A 295 7.62 -19.50 12.27
C ASN A 295 7.13 -18.05 12.40
N ARG A 296 5.92 -17.77 11.86
CA ARG A 296 5.28 -16.45 11.89
C ARG A 296 5.26 -15.82 13.28
N ASN A 297 5.12 -16.64 14.32
CA ASN A 297 5.05 -16.18 15.71
C ASN A 297 6.42 -15.82 16.31
N ASP A 298 7.51 -16.33 15.71
CA ASP A 298 8.86 -16.19 16.26
C ASP A 298 9.68 -15.13 15.51
N ASN A 299 9.43 -14.92 14.21
CA ASN A 299 10.19 -13.94 13.41
C ASN A 299 9.43 -13.41 12.19
N TRP A 300 8.52 -12.45 12.43
CA TRP A 300 7.65 -11.82 11.43
C TRP A 300 8.42 -11.22 10.23
N THR A 301 9.54 -10.54 10.48
CA THR A 301 10.28 -9.82 9.44
C THR A 301 10.93 -10.76 8.42
N SER A 302 11.37 -11.93 8.86
CA SER A 302 11.88 -12.98 7.97
C SER A 302 10.76 -13.77 7.29
N TYR A 303 9.58 -13.87 7.92
CA TYR A 303 8.39 -14.46 7.29
C TYR A 303 7.88 -13.62 6.11
N ILE A 304 7.89 -12.29 6.19
CA ILE A 304 7.43 -11.43 5.07
C ILE A 304 8.40 -11.43 3.88
N ALA A 305 9.70 -11.63 4.12
CA ALA A 305 10.74 -11.56 3.09
C ALA A 305 10.70 -12.72 2.08
N ASP A 306 10.07 -13.84 2.45
CA ASP A 306 9.86 -15.01 1.59
C ASP A 306 8.67 -14.84 0.63
N PHE A 307 7.81 -13.83 0.88
CA PHE A 307 6.82 -13.36 -0.08
C PHE A 307 7.51 -12.31 -0.95
N ASP A 308 7.85 -12.70 -2.17
CA ASP A 308 8.47 -11.82 -3.16
C ASP A 308 7.47 -10.73 -3.60
N LEU A 309 7.35 -9.68 -2.77
CA LEU A 309 6.72 -8.41 -3.13
C LEU A 309 7.61 -7.60 -4.10
N GLY A 310 8.83 -8.08 -4.39
CA GLY A 310 9.78 -7.48 -5.33
C GLY A 310 9.33 -7.55 -6.80
N LEU A 311 8.32 -8.36 -7.12
CA LEU A 311 7.63 -8.29 -8.42
C LEU A 311 6.79 -7.01 -8.61
N LEU A 312 6.73 -6.12 -7.59
CA LEU A 312 6.06 -4.81 -7.66
C LEU A 312 7.02 -3.60 -7.72
N GLY A 313 8.34 -3.80 -7.79
CA GLY A 313 9.29 -2.68 -7.94
C GLY A 313 10.70 -3.14 -8.29
N GLY A 314 11.09 -2.96 -9.55
CA GLY A 314 12.46 -3.26 -10.00
C GLY A 314 12.59 -3.37 -11.51
N VAL A 315 12.49 -2.23 -12.20
CA VAL A 315 13.11 -2.05 -13.52
C VAL A 315 13.97 -0.79 -13.38
N ASN A 316 15.29 -0.96 -13.52
CA ASN A 316 16.15 0.14 -13.96
C ASN A 316 15.72 0.56 -15.35
#